data_AF-A0A4R8MJ41-F1
#
_entry.id   AF-A0A4R8MJ41-F1
#
_cell.length_a   1.000
_cell.length_b   1.000
_cell.length_c   1.000
_cell.angle_alpha   90.00
_cell.angle_beta   90.00
_cell.angle_gamma   90.00
#
_symmetry.space_group_name_H-M   'P 1'
#
loop_
_entity.id
_entity.type
_entity.pdbx_description
1 polymer ?
#
loop_
_entity_poly.entity_id
_entity_poly.type
_entity_poly.pdbx_seq_one_letter_code
_entity_poly.pdbx_strand_id
1 'polypeptide(L)'
;MLFQSRKLVQDLFFCRSFETGITNLGLYEIQFNSEFTFCDTLRNFSSIRLLSVLKAKDGKKELDCILDLPNLNYLSLQNWKGASTSDFRELVKKYELKYKRKLQADLEDQMGYER
;
A
#
# COMPACT_ATOMS: atom_id res chain seq x y z
N MET A 1 1.70 22.24 -9.68
CA MET A 1 1.67 21.63 -8.32
C MET A 1 2.88 20.72 -8.24
N LEU A 2 3.91 21.09 -7.45
CA LEU A 2 5.19 20.37 -7.39
C LEU A 2 5.02 19.12 -6.50
N PHE A 3 5.06 17.94 -7.10
CA PHE A 3 5.19 16.69 -6.36
C PHE A 3 6.61 16.62 -5.79
N GLN A 4 6.76 16.84 -4.49
CA GLN A 4 8.03 16.65 -3.80
C GLN A 4 8.25 15.15 -3.59
N SER A 5 9.13 14.53 -4.38
CA SER A 5 9.53 13.13 -4.20
C SER A 5 10.44 13.02 -2.97
N ARG A 6 9.84 12.75 -1.81
CA ARG A 6 10.60 12.37 -0.61
C ARG A 6 10.85 10.88 -0.67
N LYS A 7 12.13 10.46 -0.61
CA LYS A 7 12.47 9.05 -0.35
C LYS A 7 11.86 8.68 1.01
N LEU A 8 11.27 7.49 1.13
CA LEU A 8 10.92 6.92 2.42
C LEU A 8 12.23 6.67 3.17
N VAL A 9 12.65 7.63 3.99
CA VAL A 9 13.76 7.49 4.93
C VAL A 9 13.19 7.05 6.27
N GLN A 10 14.03 6.45 7.12
CA GLN A 10 13.77 5.92 8.47
C GLN A 10 12.82 6.78 9.35
N ASP A 11 12.69 8.07 9.07
CA ASP A 11 11.79 9.02 9.76
C ASP A 11 10.29 8.63 9.71
N LEU A 12 9.86 7.83 8.74
CA LEU A 12 8.46 7.36 8.68
C LEU A 12 8.12 6.35 9.78
N PHE A 13 9.13 5.72 10.38
CA PHE A 13 8.90 4.82 11.52
C PHE A 13 8.32 5.56 12.74
N PHE A 14 8.65 6.85 12.89
CA PHE A 14 8.13 7.68 13.97
C PHE A 14 6.90 8.50 13.55
N CYS A 15 6.56 8.52 12.26
CA CYS A 15 5.42 9.28 11.77
C CYS A 15 4.12 8.50 12.01
N ARG A 16 3.31 8.98 12.95
CA ARG A 16 1.96 8.46 13.21
C ARG A 16 0.93 9.32 12.50
N SER A 17 0.10 8.69 11.67
CA SER A 17 -0.88 9.42 10.85
C SER A 17 -1.94 10.12 11.69
N PHE A 18 -2.32 9.55 12.83
CA PHE A 18 -3.29 10.14 13.75
C PHE A 18 -2.78 11.47 14.34
N GLU A 19 -1.50 11.52 14.71
CA GLU A 19 -0.87 12.73 15.28
C GLU A 19 -0.69 13.84 14.25
N THR A 20 -0.55 13.46 12.97
CA THR A 20 -0.34 14.39 11.85
C THR A 20 -1.62 14.73 11.09
N GLY A 21 -2.73 14.02 11.33
CA GLY A 21 -3.98 14.16 10.60
C GLY A 21 -3.94 13.66 9.15
N ILE A 22 -2.89 12.92 8.76
CA ILE A 22 -2.74 12.43 7.38
C ILE A 22 -3.78 11.34 7.12
N THR A 23 -4.50 11.47 6.00
CA THR A 23 -5.48 10.47 5.53
C THR A 23 -5.11 9.83 4.21
N ASN A 24 -4.13 10.38 3.49
CA ASN A 24 -3.76 9.93 2.14
C ASN A 24 -2.27 9.64 2.12
N LEU A 25 -1.90 8.44 1.68
CA LEU A 25 -0.52 8.01 1.54
C LEU A 25 -0.25 7.58 0.10
N GLY A 26 0.68 8.27 -0.55
CA GLY A 26 1.16 7.96 -1.89
C GLY A 26 2.61 7.50 -1.81
N LEU A 27 2.91 6.37 -2.44
CA LEU A 27 4.23 5.76 -2.41
C LEU A 27 4.68 5.44 -3.83
N TYR A 28 5.95 5.73 -4.12
CA TYR A 28 6.53 5.61 -5.46
C TYR A 28 7.86 4.87 -5.41
N GLU A 29 8.05 3.92 -6.31
CA GLU A 29 9.30 3.16 -6.49
C GLU A 29 9.82 2.54 -5.18
N ILE A 30 8.95 1.83 -4.47
CA ILE A 30 9.33 1.11 -3.25
C ILE A 30 10.04 -0.20 -3.61
N GLN A 31 11.11 -0.46 -2.88
CA GLN A 31 11.75 -1.77 -2.82
C GLN A 31 11.62 -2.28 -1.39
N PHE A 32 11.01 -3.46 -1.23
CA PHE A 32 10.89 -4.10 0.07
C PHE A 32 12.20 -4.84 0.37
N ASN A 33 12.90 -4.40 1.42
CA ASN A 33 14.10 -5.05 1.92
C ASN A 33 13.90 -5.47 3.38
N SER A 34 14.66 -6.45 3.86
CA SER A 34 14.54 -6.98 5.22
C SER A 34 14.86 -5.96 6.32
N GLU A 35 15.53 -4.86 5.97
CA GLU A 35 15.88 -3.78 6.90
C GLU A 35 14.72 -2.83 7.19
N PHE A 36 13.70 -2.80 6.32
CA PHE A 36 12.53 -1.94 6.46
C PHE A 36 11.24 -2.75 6.35
N THR A 37 10.59 -3.00 7.49
CA THR A 37 9.30 -3.68 7.52
C THR A 37 8.18 -2.70 7.14
N PHE A 38 7.84 -2.68 5.86
CA PHE A 38 6.69 -1.94 5.32
C PHE A 38 5.42 -2.11 6.17
N CYS A 39 5.22 -3.31 6.72
CA CYS A 39 4.11 -3.66 7.58
C CYS A 39 4.10 -2.87 8.91
N ASP A 40 5.25 -2.76 9.58
CA ASP A 40 5.34 -1.99 10.81
C ASP A 40 5.14 -0.50 10.54
N THR A 41 5.61 -0.03 9.39
CA THR A 41 5.34 1.33 8.93
C THR A 41 3.83 1.55 8.79
N LEU A 42 3.12 0.71 8.02
CA LEU A 42 1.68 0.85 7.80
C LEU A 42 0.85 0.84 9.10
N ARG A 43 1.30 0.15 10.15
CA ARG A 43 0.61 0.16 11.46
C ARG A 43 0.57 1.54 12.11
N ASN A 44 1.55 2.40 11.85
CA ASN A 44 1.54 3.79 12.31
C ASN A 44 0.57 4.68 11.52
N PHE A 45 0.02 4.19 10.40
CA PHE A 45 -0.81 4.91 9.47
C PHE A 45 -2.32 4.59 9.61
N SER A 46 -2.79 4.37 10.84
CA SER A 46 -4.15 3.90 11.11
C SER A 46 -5.28 4.83 10.63
N SER A 47 -5.03 6.13 10.42
CA SER A 47 -6.01 7.09 9.89
C SER A 47 -6.07 7.17 8.36
N ILE A 48 -5.22 6.42 7.65
CA ILE A 48 -5.21 6.42 6.19
C ILE A 48 -6.51 5.87 5.62
N ARG A 49 -7.09 6.65 4.71
CA ARG A 49 -8.29 6.36 3.92
C ARG A 49 -7.96 6.10 2.45
N LEU A 50 -6.83 6.63 1.96
CA LEU A 50 -6.35 6.42 0.60
C LEU A 50 -4.91 5.95 0.62
N LEU A 51 -4.65 4.78 0.02
CA LEU A 51 -3.31 4.29 -0.26
C LEU A 51 -3.12 4.17 -1.76
N SER A 52 -2.08 4.81 -2.28
CA SER A 52 -1.63 4.64 -3.66
C SER A 52 -0.19 4.17 -3.67
N VAL A 53 0.10 3.06 -4.35
CA VAL A 53 1.45 2.56 -4.54
C VAL A 53 1.71 2.38 -6.03
N LEU A 54 2.74 3.05 -6.52
CA LEU A 54 3.18 2.98 -7.90
C LEU A 54 4.60 2.41 -7.96
N LYS A 55 4.79 1.37 -8.77
CA LYS A 55 6.08 0.69 -9.00
C LYS A 55 6.68 0.05 -7.74
N ALA A 56 6.00 -0.94 -7.17
CA ALA A 56 6.56 -1.76 -6.10
C ALA A 56 7.35 -2.95 -6.66
N LYS A 57 8.52 -3.26 -6.11
CA LYS A 57 9.31 -4.45 -6.48
C LYS A 57 9.24 -5.53 -5.39
N ASP A 58 9.01 -6.77 -5.81
CA ASP A 58 9.11 -7.99 -4.99
C ASP A 58 8.20 -8.02 -3.74
N GLY A 59 6.99 -7.48 -3.87
CA GLY A 59 6.11 -7.15 -2.74
C GLY A 59 5.00 -8.14 -2.40
N LYS A 60 5.07 -9.41 -2.80
CA LYS A 60 3.92 -10.32 -2.61
C LYS A 60 3.57 -10.50 -1.13
N LYS A 61 4.57 -10.61 -0.26
CA LYS A 61 4.37 -10.80 1.18
C LYS A 61 3.83 -9.53 1.83
N GLU A 62 4.23 -8.38 1.30
CA GLU A 62 3.91 -7.05 1.81
C GLU A 62 2.49 -6.60 1.44
N LEU A 63 1.83 -7.27 0.49
CA LEU A 63 0.43 -6.99 0.15
C LEU A 63 -0.51 -7.18 1.34
N ASP A 64 -0.35 -8.27 2.10
CA ASP A 64 -1.20 -8.55 3.25
C ASP A 64 -1.07 -7.46 4.34
N CYS A 65 0.02 -6.69 4.33
CA CYS A 65 0.21 -5.60 5.28
C CYS A 65 -0.72 -4.41 5.04
N ILE A 66 -1.34 -4.32 3.86
CA ILE A 66 -2.40 -3.34 3.59
C ILE A 66 -3.64 -3.64 4.47
N LEU A 67 -3.82 -4.88 4.93
CA LEU A 67 -4.86 -5.24 5.89
C LEU A 67 -4.68 -4.58 7.26
N ASP A 68 -3.54 -3.96 7.55
CA ASP A 68 -3.29 -3.24 8.81
C ASP A 68 -3.79 -1.78 8.77
N LEU A 69 -4.37 -1.33 7.65
CA LEU A 69 -4.97 0.00 7.50
C LEU A 69 -6.49 -0.04 7.74
N PRO A 70 -6.99 0.22 8.97
CA PRO A 70 -8.39 -0.02 9.31
C PRO A 70 -9.38 0.94 8.66
N ASN A 71 -8.92 2.10 8.20
CA ASN A 71 -9.77 3.18 7.66
C ASN A 71 -9.68 3.32 6.13
N LEU A 72 -8.96 2.43 5.44
CA LEU A 72 -8.78 2.45 3.99
C LEU A 72 -10.12 2.34 3.24
N ASN A 73 -10.41 3.30 2.39
CA ASN A 73 -11.60 3.33 1.53
C ASN A 73 -11.22 3.18 0.06
N TYR A 74 -10.00 3.62 -0.29
CA TYR A 74 -9.48 3.59 -1.65
C TYR A 74 -8.07 3.03 -1.67
N LEU A 75 -7.84 2.06 -2.55
CA LEU A 75 -6.57 1.40 -2.79
C LEU A 75 -6.24 1.49 -4.28
N SER A 76 -5.10 2.08 -4.63
CA SER A 76 -4.57 2.00 -5.99
C SER A 76 -3.20 1.34 -5.99
N LEU A 77 -3.07 0.23 -6.71
CA LEU A 77 -1.83 -0.51 -6.84
C LEU A 77 -1.50 -0.63 -8.32
N GLN A 78 -0.39 -0.02 -8.74
CA GLN A 78 0.03 0.02 -10.14
C GLN A 78 1.47 -0.46 -10.28
N ASN A 79 1.73 -1.31 -11.27
CA ASN A 79 3.06 -1.84 -11.56
C ASN A 79 3.72 -2.55 -10.36
N TRP A 80 2.96 -3.41 -9.68
CA TRP A 80 3.43 -4.13 -8.50
C TRP A 80 3.98 -5.50 -8.88
N LYS A 81 5.30 -5.67 -8.78
CA LYS A 81 5.96 -6.92 -9.17
C LYS A 81 5.89 -7.98 -8.08
N GLY A 82 5.77 -9.24 -8.52
CA GLY A 82 5.77 -10.42 -7.66
C GLY A 82 4.39 -10.86 -7.18
N ALA A 83 3.34 -10.07 -7.45
CA ALA A 83 1.96 -10.44 -7.14
C ALA A 83 1.11 -10.51 -8.40
N SER A 84 0.20 -11.46 -8.43
CA SER A 84 -0.74 -11.67 -9.54
C SER A 84 -2.03 -10.89 -9.32
N THR A 85 -2.80 -10.68 -10.39
CA THR A 85 -4.19 -10.20 -10.31
C THR A 85 -5.04 -10.98 -9.28
N SER A 86 -4.86 -12.30 -9.16
CA SER A 86 -5.54 -13.12 -8.13
C SER A 86 -5.15 -12.73 -6.70
N ASP A 87 -3.88 -12.46 -6.44
CA ASP A 87 -3.40 -12.04 -5.11
C ASP A 87 -4.05 -10.72 -4.70
N PHE A 88 -4.18 -9.76 -5.62
CA PHE A 88 -4.86 -8.50 -5.32
C PHE A 88 -6.37 -8.67 -5.07
N ARG A 89 -7.04 -9.53 -5.84
CA ARG A 89 -8.46 -9.86 -5.60
C ARG A 89 -8.65 -10.51 -4.23
N GLU A 90 -7.74 -11.40 -3.83
CA GLU A 90 -7.75 -12.02 -2.52
C GLU A 90 -7.56 -10.99 -1.41
N LEU A 91 -6.59 -10.07 -1.57
CA LEU A 91 -6.37 -8.96 -0.64
C LEU A 91 -7.63 -8.12 -0.44
N VAL A 92 -8.28 -7.68 -1.52
CA VAL A 92 -9.52 -6.90 -1.46
C VAL A 92 -10.59 -7.68 -0.71
N LYS A 93 -10.82 -8.95 -1.06
CA LYS A 93 -11.80 -9.80 -0.39
C LYS A 93 -11.50 -9.97 1.11
N LYS A 94 -10.25 -10.21 1.49
CA LYS A 94 -9.82 -10.29 2.90
C LYS A 94 -10.09 -8.98 3.64
N TYR A 95 -9.80 -7.85 3.01
CA TYR A 95 -10.03 -6.53 3.59
C TYR A 95 -11.52 -6.29 3.86
N GLU A 96 -12.37 -6.54 2.86
CA GLU A 96 -13.81 -6.33 2.97
C GLU A 96 -14.45 -7.23 4.03
N LEU A 97 -13.98 -8.49 4.14
CA LEU A 97 -14.40 -9.41 5.20
C LEU A 97 -13.96 -8.94 6.59
N LYS A 98 -12.71 -8.50 6.74
CA LYS A 98 -12.14 -8.05 8.03
C LYS A 98 -12.87 -6.83 8.58
N TYR A 99 -13.16 -5.85 7.72
CA TYR A 99 -13.74 -4.56 8.13
C TYR A 99 -15.23 -4.40 7.83
N LYS A 100 -15.87 -5.43 7.24
CA LYS A 100 -17.30 -5.47 6.92
C LYS A 100 -17.77 -4.27 6.08
N ARG A 101 -16.97 -3.86 5.10
CA ARG A 101 -17.23 -2.73 4.21
C ARG A 101 -16.54 -2.91 2.87
N LYS A 102 -17.05 -2.24 1.83
CA LYS A 102 -16.44 -2.29 0.50
C LYS A 102 -15.14 -1.49 0.44
N LEU A 103 -14.18 -1.99 -0.34
CA LEU A 103 -12.94 -1.29 -0.66
C LEU A 103 -12.94 -0.94 -2.15
N GLN A 104 -12.83 0.35 -2.47
CA GLN A 104 -12.62 0.76 -3.86
C GLN A 104 -11.16 0.46 -4.22
N ALA A 105 -10.94 -0.41 -5.20
CA ALA A 105 -9.61 -0.86 -5.59
C ALA A 105 -9.37 -0.70 -7.09
N ASP A 106 -8.39 0.13 -7.44
CA ASP A 106 -7.91 0.32 -8.82
C ASP A 106 -6.56 -0.40 -8.95
N LEU A 107 -6.60 -1.57 -9.58
CA LEU A 107 -5.48 -2.49 -9.68
C LEU A 107 -5.03 -2.58 -11.15
N GLU A 108 -3.82 -2.09 -11.43
CA GLU A 108 -3.22 -2.18 -12.76
C GLU A 108 -1.95 -3.02 -12.68
N ASP A 109 -2.07 -4.26 -13.16
CA ASP A 109 -0.97 -5.21 -13.26
C ASP A 109 -0.22 -5.00 -14.59
N GLN A 110 1.11 -5.09 -14.59
CA GLN A 110 1.93 -5.07 -15.81
C GLN A 110 1.87 -6.41 -16.56
N MET A 111 0.71 -7.04 -16.66
CA MET A 111 0.48 -8.10 -17.64
C MET A 111 0.39 -7.48 -19.05
N GLY A 112 1.49 -6.90 -19.49
CA GLY A 112 1.79 -6.52 -20.86
C GLY A 112 3.24 -6.90 -21.12
N TYR A 113 3.43 -7.98 -21.89
CA TYR A 113 4.70 -8.66 -22.22
C TYR A 113 5.15 -9.78 -21.28
N GLU A 114 4.32 -10.80 -21.10
CA GLU A 114 4.85 -12.14 -21.41
C GLU A 114 4.92 -12.23 -22.95
N ARG A 115 6.14 -12.35 -23.47
CA ARG A 115 6.43 -12.64 -24.88
C ARG A 115 7.14 -13.97 -24.93
#